data_AF-M0MSB1-F1
#
_entry.id   AF-M0MSB1-F1
#
_cell.length_a   1.000
_cell.length_b   1.000
_cell.length_c   1.000
_cell.angle_alpha   90.00
_cell.angle_beta   90.00
_cell.angle_gamma   90.00
#
_symmetry.space_group_name_H-M   'P 1'
#
loop_
_entity.id
_entity.type
_entity.pdbx_description
1 polymer ?
#
loop_
_entity_poly.entity_id
_entity_poly.type
_entity_poly.pdbx_seq_one_letter_code
_entity_poly.pdbx_strand_id
1 'polypeptide(L)'
;MPNRRQAEVFDWQLDHPVSHRTVYNLTKRVADRLRPAYEDVKAKIRESDVVYCDETGLSVDGDQHWTWTFVTDEEVLYTIDESRGSQGLEE
;
A
#
# COMPACT_ATOMS: atom_id res chain seq x y z
N MET A 1 6.34 10.11 1.66
CA MET A 1 6.65 11.50 1.24
C MET A 1 5.79 11.87 0.02
N PRO A 2 5.19 13.07 -0.08
CA PRO A 2 4.37 13.44 -1.24
C PRO A 2 5.15 13.43 -2.57
N ASN A 3 4.51 13.06 -3.68
CA ASN A 3 5.18 12.97 -5.00
C ASN A 3 5.86 14.28 -5.44
N ARG A 4 5.31 15.44 -5.05
CA ARG A 4 5.92 16.76 -5.33
C ARG A 4 7.26 16.93 -4.61
N ARG A 5 7.31 16.55 -3.33
CA ARG A 5 8.55 16.55 -2.54
C ARG A 5 9.56 15.54 -3.08
N GLN A 6 9.10 14.41 -3.61
CA GLN A 6 10.00 13.42 -4.23
C GLN A 6 10.64 14.01 -5.50
N ALA A 7 9.87 14.70 -6.34
CA ALA A 7 10.39 15.38 -7.52
C ALA A 7 11.42 16.48 -7.18
N GLU A 8 11.23 17.23 -6.08
CA GLU A 8 12.22 18.23 -5.61
C GLU A 8 13.60 17.60 -5.32
N VAL A 9 13.64 16.35 -4.84
CA VAL A 9 14.91 15.65 -4.56
C VAL A 9 15.69 15.33 -5.84
N PHE A 10 15.00 15.00 -6.94
CA PHE A 10 15.65 14.73 -8.23
C PHE A 10 16.35 15.97 -8.79
N ASP A 11 15.71 17.13 -8.67
CA ASP A 11 16.33 18.40 -9.07
C ASP A 11 17.53 18.73 -8.16
N TRP A 12 17.33 18.64 -6.84
CA TRP A 12 18.36 19.01 -5.87
C TRP A 12 19.60 18.12 -5.88
N GLN A 13 19.44 16.79 -6.02
CA GLN A 13 20.58 15.86 -5.92
C GLN A 13 21.17 15.45 -7.26
N LEU A 14 20.36 15.44 -8.32
CA LEU A 14 20.74 14.84 -9.60
C LEU A 14 20.77 15.87 -10.74
N ASP A 15 20.47 17.15 -10.48
CA ASP A 15 20.34 18.22 -11.49
C ASP A 15 19.42 17.79 -12.65
N HIS A 16 18.39 17.00 -12.30
CA HIS A 16 17.51 16.37 -13.27
C HIS A 16 16.04 16.60 -12.89
N PRO A 17 15.46 17.76 -13.26
CA PRO A 17 14.09 18.08 -12.90
C PRO A 17 13.11 17.09 -13.55
N VAL A 18 12.27 16.48 -12.72
CA VAL A 18 11.17 15.61 -13.15
C VAL A 18 9.84 16.15 -12.65
N SER A 19 8.75 15.84 -13.36
CA SER A 19 7.42 16.17 -12.85
C SER A 19 7.03 15.23 -11.70
N HIS A 20 6.23 15.70 -10.74
CA HIS A 20 5.66 14.82 -9.71
C HIS A 20 4.81 13.67 -10.29
N ARG A 21 4.28 13.85 -11.51
CA ARG A 21 3.54 12.82 -12.25
C ARG A 21 4.47 11.72 -12.75
N THR A 22 5.72 12.03 -13.06
CA THR A 22 6.75 11.04 -13.39
C THR A 22 6.98 10.09 -12.22
N VAL A 23 7.15 10.63 -11.01
CA VAL A 23 7.30 9.84 -9.77
C VAL A 23 6.09 8.93 -9.58
N TYR A 24 4.87 9.47 -9.64
CA TYR A 24 3.64 8.68 -9.52
C TYR A 24 3.58 7.54 -10.55
N ASN A 25 3.87 7.83 -11.82
CA ASN A 25 3.81 6.82 -12.88
C ASN A 25 4.84 5.71 -12.68
N LEU A 26 6.04 6.04 -12.19
CA LEU A 26 7.07 5.04 -11.87
C LEU A 26 6.63 4.15 -10.71
N THR A 27 6.14 4.74 -9.61
CA THR A 27 5.61 4.00 -8.46
C THR A 27 4.45 3.09 -8.88
N LYS A 28 3.53 3.59 -9.71
CA LYS A 28 2.41 2.80 -10.25
C LYS A 28 2.91 1.59 -11.07
N ARG A 29 3.87 1.79 -11.98
CA ARG A 29 4.44 0.71 -12.79
C ARG A 29 5.09 -0.38 -11.94
N VAL A 30 5.81 0.01 -10.89
CA VAL A 30 6.41 -0.95 -9.95
C VAL A 30 5.32 -1.68 -9.17
N ALA A 31 4.31 -0.98 -8.66
CA ALA A 31 3.19 -1.59 -7.97
C ALA A 31 2.44 -2.60 -8.86
N ASP A 32 2.18 -2.25 -10.12
CA ASP A 32 1.54 -3.15 -11.09
C ASP A 32 2.40 -4.40 -11.33
N ARG A 33 3.74 -4.25 -11.41
CA ARG A 33 4.65 -5.38 -11.60
C ARG A 33 4.76 -6.30 -10.37
N LEU A 34 4.56 -5.74 -9.18
CA LEU A 34 4.56 -6.45 -7.90
C LEU A 34 3.22 -7.09 -7.57
N ARG A 35 2.15 -6.78 -8.32
CA ARG A 35 0.81 -7.33 -8.08
C ARG A 35 0.80 -8.85 -7.89
N PRO A 36 1.48 -9.69 -8.70
CA PRO A 36 1.47 -11.14 -8.48
C PRO A 36 2.03 -11.54 -7.11
N ALA A 37 3.15 -10.93 -6.69
CA ALA A 37 3.74 -11.23 -5.38
C ALA A 37 2.84 -10.77 -4.23
N TYR A 38 2.12 -9.66 -4.40
CA TYR A 38 1.12 -9.20 -3.43
C TYR A 38 -0.02 -10.22 -3.30
N GLU A 39 -0.55 -10.73 -4.41
CA GLU A 39 -1.59 -11.76 -4.38
C GLU A 39 -1.10 -13.09 -3.80
N ASP A 40 0.16 -13.46 -4.05
CA ASP A 40 0.78 -14.65 -3.46
C ASP A 40 0.86 -14.54 -1.93
N VAL A 41 1.30 -13.39 -1.40
CA VAL A 41 1.30 -13.11 0.05
C VAL A 41 -0.12 -13.16 0.61
N LYS A 42 -1.09 -12.57 -0.10
CA LYS A 42 -2.51 -12.59 0.30
C LYS A 42 -3.05 -14.03 0.38
N ALA A 43 -2.69 -14.90 -0.56
CA ALA A 43 -3.09 -16.30 -0.55
C ALA A 43 -2.50 -17.04 0.67
N LYS A 44 -1.21 -16.88 0.95
CA LYS A 44 -0.55 -17.53 2.10
C LYS A 44 -1.13 -17.11 3.44
N ILE A 45 -1.45 -15.83 3.62
CA ILE A 45 -2.07 -15.34 4.85
C ILE A 45 -3.44 -15.99 5.07
N ARG A 46 -4.22 -16.21 4.00
CA ARG A 46 -5.53 -16.89 4.11
C ARG A 46 -5.43 -18.38 4.47
N GLU A 47 -4.32 -19.02 4.13
CA GLU A 47 -4.04 -20.42 4.47
C GLU A 47 -3.45 -20.56 5.88
N SER A 48 -3.10 -19.46 6.56
CA SER A 48 -2.48 -19.50 7.87
C SER A 48 -3.48 -19.82 8.97
N ASP A 49 -3.10 -20.69 9.90
CA ASP A 49 -3.95 -21.08 11.04
C ASP A 49 -4.27 -19.92 11.98
N VAL A 50 -3.34 -18.96 12.10
CA VAL A 50 -3.46 -17.78 12.95
C VAL A 50 -3.04 -16.55 12.17
N VAL A 51 -3.89 -15.51 12.21
CA VAL A 51 -3.63 -14.20 11.62
C VAL A 51 -3.89 -13.12 12.66
N TYR A 52 -2.91 -12.25 12.88
CA TYR A 52 -3.04 -11.06 13.70
C TYR A 52 -3.49 -9.90 12.83
N CYS A 53 -4.56 -9.23 13.25
CA CYS A 53 -5.16 -8.12 12.50
C CYS A 53 -5.06 -6.82 13.31
N ASP A 54 -4.67 -5.74 12.64
CA ASP A 54 -4.78 -4.36 13.15
C ASP A 54 -5.52 -3.49 12.13
N GLU A 55 -6.27 -2.50 12.64
CA GLU A 55 -7.07 -1.59 11.85
C GLU A 55 -6.76 -0.14 12.24
N THR A 56 -6.21 0.63 11.30
CA THR A 56 -5.86 2.04 11.53
C THR A 56 -6.62 2.93 10.55
N GLY A 57 -7.35 3.91 11.08
CA GLY A 57 -8.11 4.86 10.26
C GLY A 57 -7.20 5.73 9.39
N LEU A 58 -7.57 5.87 8.11
CA LEU A 58 -6.86 6.66 7.11
C LEU A 58 -7.86 7.52 6.33
N SER A 59 -7.64 8.84 6.27
CA SER A 59 -8.44 9.68 5.36
C SER A 59 -7.86 9.63 3.95
N VAL A 60 -8.69 9.27 2.97
CA VAL A 60 -8.36 9.29 1.54
C VAL A 60 -9.33 10.25 0.87
N ASP A 61 -8.80 11.31 0.26
CA ASP A 61 -9.56 12.36 -0.42
C ASP A 61 -10.71 13.00 0.40
N GLY A 62 -10.59 12.97 1.74
CA GLY A 62 -11.56 13.52 2.67
C GLY A 62 -12.56 12.51 3.22
N ASP A 63 -12.62 11.32 2.63
CA ASP A 63 -13.44 10.20 3.09
C ASP A 63 -12.64 9.31 4.05
N GLN A 64 -13.35 8.65 4.96
CA GLN A 64 -12.73 7.76 5.96
C GLN A 64 -12.58 6.37 5.39
N HIS A 65 -11.34 5.89 5.33
CA HIS A 65 -10.96 4.52 5.00
C HIS A 65 -10.23 3.89 6.19
N TRP A 66 -9.92 2.60 6.08
CA TRP A 66 -9.20 1.83 7.08
C TRP A 66 -8.05 1.10 6.42
N THR A 67 -6.85 1.30 6.96
CA THR A 67 -5.69 0.48 6.62
C THR A 67 -5.71 -0.75 7.50
N TRP A 68 -5.90 -1.90 6.88
CA TRP A 68 -5.83 -3.20 7.51
C TRP A 68 -4.41 -3.73 7.43
N THR A 69 -3.92 -4.25 8.55
CA THR A 69 -2.64 -4.94 8.63
C THR A 69 -2.91 -6.39 9.04
N PHE A 70 -2.45 -7.33 8.22
CA PHE A 70 -2.51 -8.75 8.51
C PHE A 70 -1.09 -9.28 8.69
N VAL A 71 -0.86 -9.98 9.79
CA VAL A 71 0.46 -10.53 10.13
C VAL A 71 0.33 -11.99 10.51
N THR A 72 1.19 -12.81 9.94
CA THR A 72 1.44 -14.20 10.36
C THR A 72 2.89 -14.31 10.79
N ASP A 73 3.35 -15.50 11.17
CA ASP A 73 4.76 -15.71 11.53
C ASP A 73 5.71 -15.50 10.33
N GLU A 74 5.21 -15.64 9.10
CA GLU A 74 6.02 -15.60 7.88
C GLU A 74 5.71 -14.39 6.97
N GLU A 75 4.50 -13.84 7.03
CA GLU A 75 3.99 -12.92 6.03
C GLU A 75 3.33 -11.67 6.66
N VAL A 76 3.43 -10.53 5.96
CA VAL A 76 2.77 -9.28 6.33
C VAL A 76 2.08 -8.69 5.11
N LEU A 77 0.80 -8.31 5.26
CA LEU A 77 -0.01 -7.69 4.22
C LEU A 77 -0.69 -6.43 4.74
N TYR A 78 -0.67 -5.40 3.91
CA TYR A 78 -1.44 -4.18 4.12
C TYR A 78 -2.49 -4.03 3.01
N THR A 79 -3.72 -3.70 3.38
CA THR A 79 -4.77 -3.30 2.42
C THR A 79 -5.50 -2.07 2.94
N ILE A 80 -6.12 -1.30 2.05
CA ILE A 80 -6.95 -0.14 2.40
C ILE A 80 -8.36 -0.43 1.92
N ASP A 81 -9.33 -0.30 2.81
CA ASP A 81 -10.73 -0.55 2.51
C ASP A 81 -11.65 0.53 3.11
N GLU A 82 -12.84 0.72 2.55
CA GLU A 82 -13.86 1.64 3.08
C GLU A 82 -14.64 1.01 4.24
N SER A 83 -14.71 -0.32 4.28
CA SER A 83 -15.42 -1.08 5.30
C SER A 83 -14.63 -1.17 6.60
N ARG A 84 -15.38 -1.12 7.70
CA ARG A 84 -14.88 -1.23 9.08
C ARG A 84 -15.32 -2.57 9.67
N GLY A 85 -14.46 -3.19 10.47
CA GLY A 85 -14.77 -4.47 11.15
C GLY A 85 -14.69 -5.68 10.21
N SER A 86 -15.30 -6.80 10.59
CA SER A 86 -15.06 -8.10 9.96
C SER A 86 -15.41 -8.19 8.47
N GLN A 87 -16.13 -7.20 7.91
CA GLN A 87 -16.41 -7.12 6.48
C GLN A 87 -15.15 -6.93 5.62
N GLY A 88 -14.15 -6.19 6.11
CA GLY A 88 -12.85 -6.06 5.43
C GLY A 88 -11.98 -7.32 5.50
N LEU A 89 -12.37 -8.32 6.31
CA LEU A 89 -11.67 -9.59 6.46
C LEU A 89 -12.12 -10.64 5.44
N GLU A 90 -13.25 -10.41 4.75
CA GLU A 90 -13.87 -11.38 3.83
C GLU A 90 -13.35 -11.27 2.38
N GLU A 91 -12.65 -10.20 2.00
CA GLU A 91 -12.22 -9.91 0.61
C GLU A 91 -10.74 -10.12 0.26
#